data_AF-A0A916B5I8-F1
#
_entry.id   AF-A0A916B5I8-F1
#
_cell.length_a   1.000
_cell.length_b   1.000
_cell.length_c   1.000
_cell.angle_alpha   90.00
_cell.angle_beta   90.00
_cell.angle_gamma   90.00
#
_symmetry.space_group_name_H-M   'P 1'
#
loop_
_entity.id
_entity.type
_entity.pdbx_description
1 polymer ?
#
loop_
_entity_poly.entity_id
_entity_poly.type
_entity_poly.pdbx_seq_one_letter_code
_entity_poly.pdbx_strand_id
1 'polypeptide(L)'
;MDAGVGGQLQGISLDSFLQMVQMEKTTCTLKVVSGKREGLLYILKGDLIAAETQDLQNMDAACDIISWDDTVIEIDNSCAKTENEINQPLMHVLMEGLKLKDEKSAAEPDDGEGQTVPSDTPTTAPEGEEDQEGAEEQEDSAKPVGRDLSKESEEFELHVAPKKEGGLPKVPIILGIVIIAAAVAAYFVLFSTGSQSPDQIYQDTIAKVDLTDDTKEQIRLLTEFLDTAGDESEWAQAARVKITELKTMQANAAYLEVSSQADALAEAKEYAQAANLYEKHLRSFPGGPNANEIKAAISKLADLAEKTDYAAVKTATASGSINRIDAYRRYLKYHPQGQQTAAVKKLISAMEGEYFAYTEKQIAKSAMLEKWEKCTQQVKKYSEIYPNSPKTTKLKKFLPLFEKNHLAFADYETSVKKAQAAGTDYAQAHKVLSDYLQSFPNTHLASKVEEQIARYKKMDEETKINARIASLDKLLAQSEGRFNSNGDGTFTDKRTGLMWGTLDSKSVLDSCLNYESATTYIKSMNTGGHRNWRLPTPDELKTLLKVKPYFPATPATWLWTSKVLRKYEGEWLIDVTVVTADNSPSPKKMVKDSRLCGNVRAVRRASR
;
A
#
# COMPACT_ATOMS: atom_id res chain seq x y z
N MET A 1 -27.28 10.38 22.52
CA MET A 1 -26.62 11.70 22.54
C MET A 1 -25.23 11.42 22.06
N ASP A 2 -24.96 11.83 20.83
CA ASP A 2 -23.93 11.22 20.01
C ASP A 2 -22.55 11.78 20.33
N ALA A 3 -21.64 10.88 20.68
CA ALA A 3 -20.22 11.18 20.65
C ALA A 3 -19.75 11.06 19.20
N GLY A 4 -19.92 12.14 18.43
CA GLY A 4 -19.33 12.24 17.10
C GLY A 4 -17.81 12.09 17.21
N VAL A 5 -17.23 11.19 16.42
CA VAL A 5 -15.77 10.99 16.35
C VAL A 5 -15.18 12.13 15.53
N GLY A 6 -15.09 13.31 16.16
CA GLY A 6 -14.52 14.51 15.58
C GLY A 6 -13.01 14.56 15.78
N GLY A 7 -12.25 14.50 14.69
CA GLY A 7 -10.82 14.76 14.74
C GLY A 7 -10.57 16.26 14.94
N GLN A 8 -9.81 16.61 15.97
CA GLN A 8 -9.36 17.98 16.23
C GLN A 8 -7.96 18.15 15.65
N LEU A 9 -7.80 19.06 14.68
CA LEU A 9 -6.52 19.36 14.05
C LEU A 9 -5.99 20.72 14.53
N GLN A 10 -4.75 20.71 15.01
CA GLN A 10 -4.05 21.90 15.51
C GLN A 10 -2.68 21.99 14.82
N GLY A 11 -2.40 23.11 14.15
CA GLY A 11 -1.11 23.35 13.45
C GLY A 11 -1.13 23.23 11.92
N ILE A 12 -2.30 23.13 11.28
CA ILE A 12 -2.48 23.31 9.83
C ILE A 12 -3.33 24.57 9.64
N SER A 13 -2.98 25.44 8.69
CA SER A 13 -3.79 26.63 8.40
C SER A 13 -5.08 26.25 7.66
N LEU A 14 -6.17 26.98 7.95
CA LEU A 14 -7.51 26.65 7.44
C LEU A 14 -7.57 26.65 5.91
N ASP A 15 -6.87 27.56 5.24
CA ASP A 15 -6.72 27.62 3.78
C ASP A 15 -6.14 26.31 3.20
N SER A 16 -5.09 25.80 3.82
CA SER A 16 -4.37 24.60 3.38
C SER A 16 -5.18 23.35 3.68
N PHE A 17 -5.96 23.36 4.77
CA PHE A 17 -6.90 22.30 5.09
C PHE A 17 -8.09 22.25 4.11
N LEU A 18 -8.69 23.41 3.78
CA LEU A 18 -9.77 23.49 2.79
C LEU A 18 -9.32 23.04 1.39
N GLN A 19 -8.09 23.40 0.97
CA GLN A 19 -7.49 22.91 -0.27
C GLN A 19 -7.29 21.39 -0.27
N MET A 20 -6.85 20.81 0.86
CA MET A 20 -6.70 19.36 1.01
C MET A 20 -8.06 18.64 0.85
N VAL A 21 -9.08 19.12 1.56
CA VAL A 21 -10.45 18.57 1.49
C VAL A 21 -11.03 18.64 0.07
N GLN A 22 -10.79 19.74 -0.66
CA GLN A 22 -11.20 19.86 -2.06
C GLN A 22 -10.49 18.85 -2.97
N MET A 23 -9.18 18.65 -2.78
CA MET A 23 -8.41 17.67 -3.56
C MET A 23 -8.85 16.22 -3.31
N GLU A 24 -9.21 15.89 -2.08
CA GLU A 24 -9.67 14.55 -1.68
C GLU A 24 -11.12 14.25 -2.07
N LYS A 25 -11.89 15.28 -2.45
CA LYS A 25 -13.35 15.20 -2.69
C LYS A 25 -14.13 14.70 -1.48
N THR A 26 -13.66 15.04 -0.29
CA THR A 26 -14.27 14.64 0.99
C THR A 26 -15.61 15.35 1.20
N THR A 27 -16.55 14.70 1.87
CA THR A 27 -17.85 15.27 2.26
C THR A 27 -17.90 15.33 3.78
N CYS A 28 -17.99 16.52 4.34
CA CYS A 28 -17.88 16.76 5.78
C CYS A 28 -18.45 18.14 6.13
N THR A 29 -18.69 18.37 7.42
CA THR A 29 -18.90 19.70 7.99
C THR A 29 -17.68 20.02 8.85
N LEU A 30 -17.09 21.19 8.64
CA LEU A 30 -15.98 21.67 9.46
C LEU A 30 -16.52 22.69 10.46
N LYS A 31 -16.27 22.46 11.74
CA LYS A 31 -16.46 23.44 12.80
C LYS A 31 -15.13 24.12 13.06
N VAL A 32 -15.08 25.42 12.84
CA VAL A 32 -13.90 26.27 13.01
C VAL A 32 -14.10 27.13 14.24
N VAL A 33 -13.12 27.15 15.15
CA VAL A 33 -13.16 27.96 16.38
C VAL A 33 -11.90 28.82 16.45
N SER A 34 -12.07 30.13 16.68
CA SER A 34 -10.98 31.11 16.89
C SER A 34 -11.32 31.99 18.09
N GLY A 35 -10.67 31.72 19.23
CA GLY A 35 -10.94 32.40 20.50
C GLY A 35 -12.36 32.18 21.00
N LYS A 36 -13.24 33.18 20.82
CA LYS A 36 -14.68 33.12 21.16
C LYS A 36 -15.60 32.99 19.94
N ARG A 37 -15.05 33.02 18.72
CA ARG A 37 -15.82 32.90 17.48
C ARG A 37 -15.94 31.44 17.07
N GLU A 38 -17.12 31.06 16.61
CA GLU A 38 -17.43 29.74 16.06
C GLU A 38 -18.09 29.92 14.68
N GLY A 39 -17.70 29.08 13.73
CA GLY A 39 -18.29 29.03 12.39
C GLY A 39 -18.31 27.62 11.82
N LEU A 40 -19.25 27.36 10.94
CA LEU A 40 -19.45 26.08 10.25
C LEU A 40 -19.20 26.25 8.74
N LEU A 41 -18.47 25.31 8.15
CA LEU A 41 -18.23 25.22 6.71
C LEU A 41 -18.75 23.87 6.20
N TYR A 42 -19.72 23.88 5.29
CA TYR A 42 -20.35 22.68 4.75
C TYR A 42 -19.73 22.30 3.41
N ILE A 43 -19.21 21.07 3.32
CA ILE A 43 -18.45 20.61 2.16
C ILE A 43 -19.08 19.34 1.59
N LEU A 44 -19.32 19.34 0.28
CA LEU A 44 -19.92 18.22 -0.44
C LEU A 44 -19.04 17.83 -1.62
N LYS A 45 -18.51 16.61 -1.59
CA LYS A 45 -17.60 16.04 -2.62
C LYS A 45 -16.37 16.93 -2.92
N GLY A 46 -15.87 17.63 -1.90
CA GLY A 46 -14.75 18.56 -1.97
C GLY A 46 -15.13 20.03 -2.23
N ASP A 47 -16.34 20.32 -2.68
CA ASP A 47 -16.78 21.69 -2.94
C ASP A 47 -17.39 22.29 -1.68
N LEU A 48 -16.94 23.50 -1.31
CA LEU A 48 -17.52 24.30 -0.24
C LEU A 48 -18.87 24.86 -0.71
N ILE A 49 -19.96 24.36 -0.13
CA ILE A 49 -21.33 24.62 -0.62
C ILE A 49 -22.11 25.64 0.22
N ALA A 50 -21.88 25.69 1.53
CA ALA A 50 -22.51 26.65 2.44
C ALA A 50 -21.58 26.96 3.62
N ALA A 51 -21.85 28.06 4.33
CA ALA A 51 -21.13 28.43 5.55
C ALA A 51 -22.02 29.24 6.48
N GLU A 52 -21.80 29.16 7.79
CA GLU A 52 -22.62 29.84 8.79
C GLU A 52 -21.73 30.32 9.96
N THR A 53 -21.89 31.57 10.40
CA THR A 53 -21.40 32.05 11.71
C THR A 53 -22.58 32.50 12.56
N GLN A 54 -22.32 33.07 13.73
CA GLN A 54 -23.38 33.63 14.58
C GLN A 54 -24.15 34.79 13.89
N ASP A 55 -23.49 35.57 13.05
CA ASP A 55 -24.05 36.81 12.47
C ASP A 55 -24.05 36.85 10.93
N LEU A 56 -23.35 35.94 10.24
CA LEU A 56 -23.20 35.90 8.78
C LEU A 56 -23.57 34.54 8.20
N GLN A 57 -23.89 34.51 6.90
CA GLN A 57 -24.20 33.28 6.15
C GLN A 57 -23.48 33.23 4.79
N ASN A 58 -23.28 32.01 4.30
CA ASN A 58 -22.73 31.63 3.01
C ASN A 58 -21.44 32.37 2.62
N MET A 59 -21.42 33.14 1.54
CA MET A 59 -20.18 33.73 1.02
C MET A 59 -19.48 34.62 2.08
N ASP A 60 -20.25 35.46 2.76
CA ASP A 60 -19.73 36.39 3.77
C ASP A 60 -19.22 35.65 5.02
N ALA A 61 -19.94 34.60 5.45
CA ALA A 61 -19.49 33.72 6.53
C ALA A 61 -18.20 32.99 6.17
N ALA A 62 -18.12 32.41 4.97
CA ALA A 62 -16.94 31.68 4.53
C ALA A 62 -15.70 32.58 4.48
N CYS A 63 -15.83 33.77 3.90
CA CYS A 63 -14.73 34.73 3.84
C CYS A 63 -14.32 35.26 5.23
N ASP A 64 -15.25 35.50 6.15
CA ASP A 64 -14.89 35.89 7.51
C ASP A 64 -14.17 34.77 8.25
N ILE A 65 -14.66 33.52 8.21
CA ILE A 65 -14.02 32.36 8.86
C ILE A 65 -12.60 32.13 8.31
N ILE A 66 -12.39 32.27 6.99
CA ILE A 66 -11.06 32.17 6.36
C ILE A 66 -10.11 33.28 6.85
N SER A 67 -10.63 34.46 7.22
CA SER A 67 -9.82 35.57 7.71
C SER A 67 -9.33 35.41 9.17
N TRP A 68 -9.76 34.37 9.89
CA TRP A 68 -9.40 34.18 11.30
C TRP A 68 -7.94 33.70 11.50
N ASP A 69 -7.41 33.97 12.69
CA ASP A 69 -6.12 33.49 13.18
C ASP A 69 -6.29 32.45 14.28
N ASP A 70 -5.24 31.63 14.48
CA ASP A 70 -5.17 30.56 15.49
C ASP A 70 -6.42 29.66 15.54
N THR A 71 -6.90 29.28 14.36
CA THR A 71 -8.11 28.45 14.18
C THR A 71 -7.88 27.00 14.63
N VAL A 72 -8.77 26.50 15.47
CA VAL A 72 -8.94 25.06 15.75
C VAL A 72 -10.01 24.50 14.80
N ILE A 73 -9.74 23.37 14.16
CA ILE A 73 -10.64 22.72 13.21
C ILE A 73 -11.12 21.40 13.80
N GLU A 74 -12.43 21.25 13.93
CA GLU A 74 -13.14 20.02 14.29
C GLU A 74 -13.89 19.50 13.06
N ILE A 75 -13.79 18.20 12.76
CA ILE A 75 -14.36 17.60 11.56
C ILE A 75 -15.56 16.70 11.93
N ASP A 76 -16.74 17.00 11.40
CA ASP A 76 -17.85 16.03 11.33
C ASP A 76 -17.85 15.37 9.95
N ASN A 77 -17.78 14.03 9.92
CA ASN A 77 -17.78 13.24 8.67
C ASN A 77 -19.17 13.13 8.01
N SER A 78 -20.14 13.93 8.45
CA SER A 78 -21.44 14.13 7.82
C SER A 78 -21.61 15.57 7.31
N CYS A 79 -22.37 15.74 6.23
CA CYS A 79 -22.74 17.04 5.69
C CYS A 79 -24.26 17.10 5.58
N ALA A 80 -24.89 18.00 6.35
CA ALA A 80 -26.35 18.12 6.43
C ALA A 80 -26.96 18.98 5.30
N LYS A 81 -26.13 19.72 4.57
CA LYS A 81 -26.52 20.58 3.43
C LYS A 81 -26.29 19.84 2.11
N THR A 82 -27.18 20.03 1.14
CA THR A 82 -27.11 19.37 -0.18
C THR A 82 -27.11 20.32 -1.37
N GLU A 83 -27.35 21.60 -1.15
CA GLU A 83 -27.40 22.64 -2.19
C GLU A 83 -26.16 23.54 -2.09
N ASN A 84 -25.67 24.02 -3.24
CA ASN A 84 -24.57 24.99 -3.28
C ASN A 84 -25.16 26.39 -3.18
N GLU A 85 -25.10 26.96 -1.98
CA GLU A 85 -25.58 28.30 -1.66
C GLU A 85 -24.49 29.37 -1.92
N ILE A 86 -23.20 29.02 -1.76
CA ILE A 86 -22.05 29.91 -1.99
C ILE A 86 -21.84 30.23 -3.48
N ASN A 87 -22.15 29.29 -4.39
CA ASN A 87 -22.14 29.46 -5.85
C ASN A 87 -20.82 30.00 -6.45
N GLN A 88 -19.69 29.80 -5.76
CA GLN A 88 -18.36 30.24 -6.18
C GLN A 88 -17.32 29.11 -6.01
N PRO A 89 -16.31 29.01 -6.88
CA PRO A 89 -15.20 28.07 -6.69
C PRO A 89 -14.41 28.39 -5.42
N LEU A 90 -13.96 27.38 -4.67
CA LEU A 90 -13.21 27.56 -3.40
C LEU A 90 -12.04 28.54 -3.53
N MET A 91 -11.32 28.54 -4.65
CA MET A 91 -10.21 29.48 -4.92
C MET A 91 -10.65 30.97 -4.86
N HIS A 92 -11.87 31.29 -5.32
CA HIS A 92 -12.41 32.65 -5.24
C HIS A 92 -12.73 33.04 -3.78
N VAL A 93 -13.34 32.12 -3.03
CA VAL A 93 -13.67 32.30 -1.61
C VAL A 93 -12.40 32.48 -0.75
N LEU A 94 -11.35 31.69 -1.02
CA LEU A 94 -10.05 31.81 -0.37
C LEU A 94 -9.37 33.15 -0.69
N MET A 95 -9.41 33.60 -1.95
CA MET A 95 -8.80 34.89 -2.34
C MET A 95 -9.49 36.09 -1.66
N GLU A 96 -10.82 36.13 -1.62
CA GLU A 96 -11.53 37.23 -0.93
C GLU A 96 -11.37 37.13 0.60
N GLY A 97 -11.36 35.93 1.19
CA GLY A 97 -11.11 35.74 2.62
C GLY A 97 -9.69 36.14 3.08
N LEU A 98 -8.67 35.84 2.26
CA LEU A 98 -7.29 36.26 2.51
C LEU A 98 -7.11 37.78 2.30
N LYS A 99 -7.76 38.36 1.30
CA LYS A 99 -7.79 39.82 1.11
C LYS A 99 -8.41 40.54 2.32
N LEU A 100 -9.54 40.04 2.83
CA LEU A 100 -10.14 40.52 4.08
C LEU A 100 -9.21 40.38 5.30
N LYS A 101 -8.34 39.38 5.31
CA LYS A 101 -7.33 39.18 6.37
C LYS A 101 -6.20 40.21 6.29
N ASP A 102 -5.68 40.46 5.09
CA ASP A 102 -4.67 41.49 4.85
C ASP A 102 -5.24 42.90 5.14
N GLU A 103 -6.49 43.16 4.77
CA GLU A 103 -7.17 44.44 5.06
C GLU A 103 -7.42 44.66 6.57
N LYS A 104 -7.74 43.60 7.34
CA LYS A 104 -7.89 43.67 8.81
C LYS A 104 -6.55 43.87 9.53
N SER A 105 -5.50 43.17 9.09
CA SER A 105 -4.17 43.26 9.72
C SER A 105 -3.39 44.54 9.36
N ALA A 106 -3.78 45.23 8.28
CA ALA A 106 -3.29 46.57 7.96
C ALA A 106 -4.00 47.71 8.72
N ALA A 107 -4.99 47.41 9.57
CA ALA A 107 -5.84 48.40 10.25
C ALA A 107 -5.52 48.62 11.74
N GLU A 108 -4.58 47.86 12.34
CA GLU A 108 -4.17 48.05 13.74
C GLU A 108 -3.01 49.08 13.85
N PRO A 109 -3.09 50.09 14.74
CA PRO A 109 -2.00 51.04 14.96
C PRO A 109 -0.82 50.46 15.77
N ASP A 110 0.38 50.94 15.46
CA ASP A 110 1.63 50.68 16.18
C ASP A 110 1.71 51.49 17.49
N ASP A 111 1.52 50.83 18.63
CA ASP A 111 1.75 51.39 19.97
C ASP A 111 3.04 50.81 20.58
N GLY A 112 4.02 51.69 20.83
CA GLY A 112 5.38 51.31 21.26
C GLY A 112 5.71 51.47 22.75
N GLU A 113 6.99 51.19 23.05
CA GLU A 113 7.70 51.27 24.36
C GLU A 113 7.39 50.15 25.40
N GLY A 114 8.36 49.64 26.18
CA GLY A 114 9.76 50.07 26.33
C GLY A 114 10.69 49.05 27.04
N GLN A 115 11.95 49.46 27.24
CA GLN A 115 13.06 48.64 27.77
C GLN A 115 13.17 48.64 29.31
N THR A 116 13.65 47.54 29.90
CA THR A 116 14.50 47.57 31.12
C THR A 116 15.49 46.37 31.18
N VAL A 117 16.75 46.62 31.57
CA VAL A 117 17.84 45.65 31.86
C VAL A 117 18.63 46.22 33.06
N PRO A 118 19.03 45.44 34.10
CA PRO A 118 20.36 44.78 34.22
C PRO A 118 20.30 43.33 34.78
N SER A 119 21.16 42.36 34.44
CA SER A 119 22.62 42.19 34.65
C SER A 119 23.04 41.86 36.10
N ASP A 120 23.51 40.63 36.37
CA ASP A 120 24.91 40.32 36.75
C ASP A 120 25.17 38.83 37.13
N THR A 121 26.44 38.41 36.95
CA THR A 121 27.03 37.06 37.16
C THR A 121 28.02 37.10 38.36
N PRO A 122 28.96 36.16 38.65
CA PRO A 122 29.13 34.71 38.37
C PRO A 122 29.48 33.88 39.66
N THR A 123 29.85 32.58 39.55
CA THR A 123 31.08 31.97 40.17
C THR A 123 31.28 30.47 39.86
N THR A 124 32.56 30.13 39.75
CA THR A 124 33.38 28.96 39.37
C THR A 124 33.22 27.62 40.15
N ALA A 125 33.91 26.57 39.66
CA ALA A 125 34.03 25.17 40.14
C ALA A 125 34.94 24.94 41.38
N PRO A 126 35.07 23.69 41.88
CA PRO A 126 36.19 22.75 41.53
C PRO A 126 35.69 21.32 41.18
N GLU A 127 36.41 20.32 40.62
CA GLU A 127 37.84 19.90 40.51
C GLU A 127 38.26 18.74 41.47
N GLY A 128 38.93 17.70 40.95
CA GLY A 128 39.50 16.50 41.63
C GLY A 128 38.58 15.25 41.68
N GLU A 129 39.05 13.98 41.67
CA GLU A 129 40.39 13.37 41.52
C GLU A 129 40.26 11.88 41.04
N GLU A 130 41.43 11.32 40.69
CA GLU A 130 41.88 9.94 40.40
C GLU A 130 41.50 8.89 41.51
N ASP A 131 41.72 7.56 41.45
CA ASP A 131 42.46 6.67 40.54
C ASP A 131 42.10 5.14 40.73
N GLN A 132 42.58 4.26 39.82
CA GLN A 132 43.05 2.85 40.03
C GLN A 132 42.10 1.75 40.63
N GLU A 133 42.28 0.42 40.48
CA GLU A 133 43.07 -0.49 39.62
C GLU A 133 42.61 -1.98 39.84
N GLY A 134 42.99 -2.93 38.96
CA GLY A 134 42.86 -4.40 39.12
C GLY A 134 42.03 -5.08 38.01
N ALA A 135 42.60 -5.77 37.01
CA ALA A 135 43.39 -7.03 37.03
C ALA A 135 42.55 -8.25 37.53
N GLU A 136 42.54 -9.43 36.90
CA GLU A 136 43.45 -10.01 35.88
C GLU A 136 42.76 -11.21 35.14
N GLU A 137 43.14 -11.45 33.87
CA GLU A 137 43.44 -12.75 33.22
C GLU A 137 42.50 -14.01 33.30
N GLN A 138 42.39 -14.89 32.28
CA GLN A 138 42.79 -14.88 30.85
C GLN A 138 42.13 -16.05 30.06
N GLU A 139 42.40 -16.09 28.74
CA GLU A 139 42.53 -17.28 27.87
C GLU A 139 41.28 -18.09 27.42
N ASP A 140 41.20 -18.64 26.20
CA ASP A 140 42.14 -18.63 25.05
C ASP A 140 41.41 -18.72 23.69
N SER A 141 42.16 -18.39 22.63
CA SER A 141 42.15 -19.03 21.31
C SER A 141 41.30 -18.47 20.18
N ALA A 142 41.98 -18.25 19.04
CA ALA A 142 41.45 -17.62 17.85
C ALA A 142 41.33 -18.57 16.64
N LYS A 143 40.31 -18.31 15.80
CA LYS A 143 40.40 -18.05 14.32
C LYS A 143 41.78 -18.26 13.62
N PRO A 144 41.86 -18.57 12.29
CA PRO A 144 40.82 -18.32 11.24
C PRO A 144 40.77 -19.28 9.98
N VAL A 145 39.87 -18.94 9.03
CA VAL A 145 39.99 -19.06 7.52
C VAL A 145 40.10 -20.44 6.82
N GLY A 146 39.22 -20.68 5.81
CA GLY A 146 39.67 -21.26 4.52
C GLY A 146 38.77 -22.24 3.72
N ARG A 147 38.25 -21.79 2.56
CA ARG A 147 37.96 -22.50 1.27
C ARG A 147 37.08 -23.79 1.19
N ASP A 148 35.90 -23.62 0.56
CA ASP A 148 35.48 -24.06 -0.80
C ASP A 148 35.44 -25.57 -1.27
N LEU A 149 34.43 -25.86 -2.12
CA LEU A 149 34.11 -27.07 -2.92
C LEU A 149 33.80 -28.39 -2.16
N SER A 150 32.66 -29.10 -2.32
CA SER A 150 31.92 -29.43 -3.55
C SER A 150 30.63 -30.27 -3.30
N LYS A 151 29.72 -30.27 -4.29
CA LYS A 151 28.71 -31.30 -4.69
C LYS A 151 27.93 -32.11 -3.64
N GLU A 152 26.58 -32.09 -3.75
CA GLU A 152 25.80 -33.27 -4.19
C GLU A 152 24.41 -32.86 -4.74
N SER A 153 23.69 -33.81 -5.34
CA SER A 153 22.51 -33.63 -6.22
C SER A 153 21.25 -34.31 -5.68
N GLU A 154 20.19 -34.41 -6.52
CA GLU A 154 18.87 -35.07 -6.29
C GLU A 154 17.85 -34.22 -5.49
N GLU A 155 16.54 -34.22 -5.80
CA GLU A 155 15.77 -34.66 -6.97
C GLU A 155 14.40 -33.93 -6.92
N PHE A 156 13.72 -33.69 -8.06
CA PHE A 156 12.38 -33.07 -8.06
C PHE A 156 11.45 -33.76 -9.07
N GLU A 157 10.56 -34.62 -8.57
CA GLU A 157 9.51 -35.24 -9.38
C GLU A 157 8.48 -34.19 -9.85
N LEU A 158 7.97 -34.35 -11.08
CA LEU A 158 6.65 -33.87 -11.43
C LEU A 158 5.90 -34.90 -12.29
N HIS A 159 4.83 -35.46 -11.73
CA HIS A 159 3.95 -36.41 -12.40
C HIS A 159 3.09 -35.74 -13.50
N VAL A 160 2.96 -36.39 -14.67
CA VAL A 160 1.88 -36.14 -15.64
C VAL A 160 1.28 -37.48 -16.10
N ALA A 161 -0.06 -37.55 -16.13
CA ALA A 161 -0.84 -38.78 -16.34
C ALA A 161 -1.03 -39.16 -17.83
N PRO A 162 -1.44 -40.41 -18.15
CA PRO A 162 -1.20 -41.03 -19.47
C PRO A 162 -2.40 -41.02 -20.44
N LYS A 163 -2.14 -41.40 -21.71
CA LYS A 163 -3.15 -41.94 -22.64
C LYS A 163 -2.67 -43.24 -23.29
N LYS A 164 -3.62 -44.15 -23.53
CA LYS A 164 -3.40 -45.56 -23.91
C LYS A 164 -3.76 -45.88 -25.38
N GLU A 165 -2.94 -46.77 -25.95
CA GLU A 165 -3.28 -47.97 -26.74
C GLU A 165 -4.12 -47.91 -28.03
N GLY A 166 -3.68 -48.68 -29.05
CA GLY A 166 -4.59 -49.33 -30.00
C GLY A 166 -4.03 -49.72 -31.38
N GLY A 167 -3.71 -51.01 -31.59
CA GLY A 167 -3.85 -51.67 -32.90
C GLY A 167 -2.60 -52.22 -33.63
N LEU A 168 -2.47 -53.55 -33.69
CA LEU A 168 -1.56 -54.30 -34.58
C LEU A 168 -2.36 -55.35 -35.39
N PRO A 169 -2.03 -55.61 -36.68
CA PRO A 169 -1.45 -56.91 -37.14
C PRO A 169 -0.38 -56.71 -38.27
N LYS A 170 0.37 -57.67 -38.87
CA LYS A 170 0.75 -59.10 -38.66
C LYS A 170 2.05 -59.35 -39.51
N VAL A 171 3.09 -60.08 -39.05
CA VAL A 171 3.42 -61.53 -39.21
C VAL A 171 3.68 -61.98 -40.68
N PRO A 172 4.71 -62.80 -41.06
CA PRO A 172 5.64 -63.65 -40.25
C PRO A 172 7.18 -63.59 -40.51
N ILE A 173 7.98 -63.99 -39.49
CA ILE A 173 9.12 -64.97 -39.43
C ILE A 173 10.11 -65.04 -40.66
N ILE A 174 11.45 -64.97 -40.54
CA ILE A 174 12.38 -65.98 -39.98
C ILE A 174 13.75 -65.37 -39.55
N LEU A 175 14.30 -65.92 -38.46
CA LEU A 175 15.63 -65.74 -37.87
C LEU A 175 16.79 -66.13 -38.82
N GLY A 176 17.86 -65.32 -38.97
CA GLY A 176 19.07 -65.86 -39.66
C GLY A 176 20.24 -64.97 -40.15
N ILE A 177 20.21 -63.62 -40.12
CA ILE A 177 21.35 -62.81 -40.64
C ILE A 177 21.66 -61.61 -39.74
N VAL A 178 22.32 -61.83 -38.60
CA VAL A 178 22.83 -60.74 -37.71
C VAL A 178 24.34 -60.79 -37.51
N ILE A 179 25.01 -61.91 -37.79
CA ILE A 179 26.44 -62.10 -37.49
C ILE A 179 27.38 -61.55 -38.59
N ILE A 180 26.91 -61.31 -39.81
CA ILE A 180 27.74 -60.80 -40.92
C ILE A 180 27.76 -59.26 -40.99
N ALA A 181 26.65 -58.58 -40.66
CA ALA A 181 26.60 -57.11 -40.65
C ALA A 181 27.49 -56.51 -39.53
N ALA A 182 27.55 -57.16 -38.36
CA ALA A 182 28.41 -56.75 -37.26
C ALA A 182 29.91 -56.86 -37.62
N ALA A 183 30.30 -57.86 -38.41
CA ALA A 183 31.69 -58.04 -38.85
C ALA A 183 32.13 -56.98 -39.89
N VAL A 184 31.24 -56.57 -40.80
CA VAL A 184 31.53 -55.50 -41.78
C VAL A 184 31.59 -54.13 -41.08
N ALA A 185 30.70 -53.86 -40.12
CA ALA A 185 30.77 -52.65 -39.31
C ALA A 185 32.03 -52.61 -38.44
N ALA A 186 32.39 -53.71 -37.77
CA ALA A 186 33.61 -53.80 -36.97
C ALA A 186 34.88 -53.71 -37.83
N TYR A 187 34.90 -54.28 -39.03
CA TYR A 187 36.03 -54.15 -39.95
C TYR A 187 36.15 -52.72 -40.49
N PHE A 188 35.05 -52.03 -40.79
CA PHE A 188 35.08 -50.62 -41.20
C PHE A 188 35.59 -49.71 -40.07
N VAL A 189 35.15 -49.93 -38.82
CA VAL A 189 35.61 -49.20 -37.63
C VAL A 189 37.07 -49.51 -37.28
N LEU A 190 37.57 -50.72 -37.53
CA LEU A 190 38.97 -51.08 -37.27
C LEU A 190 39.91 -50.67 -38.42
N PHE A 191 39.45 -50.66 -39.67
CA PHE A 191 40.29 -50.34 -40.85
C PHE A 191 40.29 -48.84 -41.23
N SER A 192 39.51 -48.00 -40.54
CA SER A 192 39.57 -46.54 -40.65
C SER A 192 40.40 -45.86 -39.54
N THR A 193 41.35 -46.58 -38.94
CA THR A 193 42.36 -46.01 -38.02
C THR A 193 43.68 -45.67 -38.72
N GLY A 194 43.58 -45.14 -39.95
CA GLY A 194 44.63 -44.26 -40.45
C GLY A 194 44.49 -42.91 -39.76
N SER A 195 45.46 -42.53 -38.93
CA SER A 195 45.54 -41.17 -38.39
C SER A 195 45.55 -40.16 -39.55
N GLN A 196 44.48 -39.36 -39.70
CA GLN A 196 44.51 -38.24 -40.64
C GLN A 196 45.73 -37.37 -40.29
N SER A 197 46.48 -36.92 -41.30
CA SER A 197 47.58 -36.01 -41.02
C SER A 197 47.03 -34.69 -40.46
N PRO A 198 47.78 -33.96 -39.59
CA PRO A 198 47.36 -32.66 -39.09
C PRO A 198 46.91 -31.70 -40.22
N ASP A 199 47.60 -31.76 -41.36
CA ASP A 199 47.26 -31.02 -42.58
C ASP A 199 45.86 -31.37 -43.11
N GLN A 200 45.50 -32.65 -43.20
CA GLN A 200 44.18 -33.08 -43.68
C GLN A 200 43.06 -32.60 -42.74
N ILE A 201 43.27 -32.68 -41.42
CA ILE A 201 42.30 -32.20 -40.43
C ILE A 201 42.11 -30.68 -40.55
N TYR A 202 43.19 -29.92 -40.80
CA TYR A 202 43.10 -28.48 -41.01
C TYR A 202 42.43 -28.12 -42.34
N GLN A 203 42.77 -28.79 -43.44
CA GLN A 203 42.16 -28.55 -44.75
C GLN A 203 40.67 -28.91 -44.76
N ASP A 204 40.27 -30.03 -44.14
CA ASP A 204 38.86 -30.41 -43.96
C ASP A 204 38.10 -29.38 -43.10
N THR A 205 38.77 -28.77 -42.11
CA THR A 205 38.21 -27.69 -41.29
C THR A 205 38.02 -26.40 -42.12
N ILE A 206 39.04 -25.98 -42.87
CA ILE A 206 38.97 -24.78 -43.71
C ILE A 206 37.92 -24.94 -44.81
N ALA A 207 37.82 -26.10 -45.46
CA ALA A 207 36.77 -26.38 -46.43
C ALA A 207 35.36 -26.25 -45.84
N LYS A 208 35.14 -26.64 -44.58
CA LYS A 208 33.86 -26.42 -43.87
C LYS A 208 33.62 -24.95 -43.55
N VAL A 209 34.66 -24.21 -43.18
CA VAL A 209 34.61 -22.75 -42.90
C VAL A 209 34.25 -21.97 -44.17
N ASP A 210 34.89 -22.28 -45.30
CA ASP A 210 34.64 -21.62 -46.59
C ASP A 210 33.25 -21.94 -47.18
N LEU A 211 32.65 -23.08 -46.79
CA LEU A 211 31.26 -23.45 -47.12
C LEU A 211 30.21 -22.91 -46.13
N THR A 212 30.62 -22.17 -45.09
CA THR A 212 29.73 -21.67 -44.03
C THR A 212 29.58 -20.15 -44.12
N ASP A 213 28.38 -19.65 -44.43
CA ASP A 213 28.12 -18.21 -44.56
C ASP A 213 28.09 -17.44 -43.21
N ASP A 214 27.79 -18.10 -42.08
CA ASP A 214 27.76 -17.43 -40.77
C ASP A 214 29.16 -17.36 -40.14
N THR A 215 29.70 -16.14 -40.04
CA THR A 215 30.98 -15.83 -39.38
C THR A 215 31.08 -16.35 -37.95
N LYS A 216 29.98 -16.47 -37.19
CA LYS A 216 30.00 -17.06 -35.85
C LYS A 216 30.29 -18.56 -35.91
N GLU A 217 29.68 -19.26 -36.85
CA GLU A 217 29.86 -20.70 -37.04
C GLU A 217 31.24 -21.00 -37.65
N GLN A 218 31.74 -20.14 -38.56
CA GLN A 218 33.14 -20.17 -39.00
C GLN A 218 34.13 -20.06 -37.83
N ILE A 219 33.92 -19.12 -36.91
CA ILE A 219 34.73 -18.97 -35.69
C ILE A 219 34.58 -20.20 -34.79
N ARG A 220 33.37 -20.77 -34.65
CA ARG A 220 33.11 -21.98 -33.85
C ARG A 220 33.92 -23.17 -34.38
N LEU A 221 33.85 -23.45 -35.69
CA LEU A 221 34.59 -24.54 -36.35
C LEU A 221 36.10 -24.42 -36.18
N LEU A 222 36.67 -23.21 -36.34
CA LEU A 222 38.09 -22.98 -36.13
C LEU A 222 38.51 -23.08 -34.64
N THR A 223 37.61 -22.77 -33.71
CA THR A 223 37.87 -22.91 -32.27
C THR A 223 37.83 -24.39 -31.87
N GLU A 224 36.85 -25.15 -32.35
CA GLU A 224 36.74 -26.61 -32.17
C GLU A 224 37.98 -27.36 -32.72
N PHE A 225 38.53 -26.88 -33.84
CA PHE A 225 39.81 -27.37 -34.37
C PHE A 225 40.99 -27.08 -33.42
N LEU A 226 41.10 -25.88 -32.85
CA LEU A 226 42.16 -25.55 -31.88
C LEU A 226 42.06 -26.39 -30.61
N ASP A 227 40.85 -26.58 -30.07
CA ASP A 227 40.60 -27.41 -28.89
C ASP A 227 40.96 -28.90 -29.13
N THR A 228 40.87 -29.37 -30.37
CA THR A 228 41.18 -30.75 -30.77
C THR A 228 42.65 -30.97 -31.16
N ALA A 229 43.28 -29.97 -31.81
CA ALA A 229 44.63 -30.11 -32.36
C ALA A 229 45.76 -29.75 -31.38
N GLY A 230 45.48 -28.97 -30.34
CA GLY A 230 46.46 -28.54 -29.34
C GLY A 230 47.41 -27.44 -29.80
N ASP A 231 48.05 -26.77 -28.83
CA ASP A 231 48.85 -25.56 -29.06
C ASP A 231 50.18 -25.78 -29.81
N GLU A 232 50.65 -27.03 -29.90
CA GLU A 232 51.89 -27.40 -30.59
C GLU A 232 51.69 -27.70 -32.10
N SER A 233 50.45 -27.64 -32.61
CA SER A 233 50.15 -27.86 -34.03
C SER A 233 50.68 -26.72 -34.92
N GLU A 234 51.37 -27.07 -36.01
CA GLU A 234 51.89 -26.11 -37.00
C GLU A 234 50.79 -25.19 -37.57
N TRP A 235 49.54 -25.68 -37.60
CA TRP A 235 48.37 -24.95 -38.09
C TRP A 235 47.63 -24.14 -37.01
N ALA A 236 47.96 -24.31 -35.72
CA ALA A 236 47.30 -23.60 -34.63
C ALA A 236 47.45 -22.08 -34.78
N GLN A 237 48.64 -21.60 -35.17
CA GLN A 237 48.86 -20.18 -35.40
C GLN A 237 48.05 -19.66 -36.61
N ALA A 238 47.94 -20.43 -37.70
CA ALA A 238 47.13 -20.06 -38.86
C ALA A 238 45.64 -19.98 -38.51
N ALA A 239 45.11 -20.95 -37.77
CA ALA A 239 43.74 -20.92 -37.25
C ALA A 239 43.50 -19.73 -36.31
N ARG A 240 44.43 -19.43 -35.39
CA ARG A 240 44.38 -18.25 -34.50
C ARG A 240 44.36 -16.93 -35.28
N VAL A 241 45.17 -16.80 -36.34
CA VAL A 241 45.13 -15.63 -37.23
C VAL A 241 43.78 -15.53 -37.95
N LYS A 242 43.26 -16.64 -38.52
CA LYS A 242 41.97 -16.63 -39.22
C LYS A 242 40.79 -16.30 -38.30
N ILE A 243 40.75 -16.85 -37.08
CA ILE A 243 39.78 -16.47 -36.05
C ILE A 243 39.86 -14.98 -35.72
N THR A 244 41.08 -14.42 -35.66
CA THR A 244 41.29 -13.00 -35.37
C THR A 244 40.80 -12.11 -36.51
N GLU A 245 41.06 -12.51 -37.77
CA GLU A 245 40.52 -11.84 -38.96
C GLU A 245 38.97 -11.86 -38.96
N LEU A 246 38.35 -13.03 -38.77
CA LEU A 246 36.89 -13.17 -38.74
C LEU A 246 36.25 -12.37 -37.58
N LYS A 247 36.86 -12.36 -36.39
CA LYS A 247 36.42 -11.51 -35.26
C LYS A 247 36.56 -10.02 -35.57
N THR A 248 37.61 -9.62 -36.30
CA THR A 248 37.82 -8.24 -36.76
C THR A 248 36.78 -7.83 -37.79
N MET A 249 36.47 -8.69 -38.76
CA MET A 249 35.40 -8.47 -39.74
C MET A 249 34.03 -8.36 -39.06
N GLN A 250 33.72 -9.25 -38.11
CA GLN A 250 32.48 -9.20 -37.33
C GLN A 250 32.35 -7.90 -36.52
N ALA A 251 33.43 -7.46 -35.86
CA ALA A 251 33.45 -6.20 -35.12
C ALA A 251 33.26 -4.99 -36.05
N ASN A 252 33.96 -4.94 -37.19
CA ASN A 252 33.81 -3.88 -38.19
C ASN A 252 32.38 -3.80 -38.75
N ALA A 253 31.77 -4.94 -39.11
CA ALA A 253 30.40 -5.00 -39.61
C ALA A 253 29.38 -4.51 -38.56
N ALA A 254 29.52 -4.99 -37.31
CA ALA A 254 28.68 -4.53 -36.20
C ALA A 254 28.92 -3.04 -35.85
N TYR A 255 30.12 -2.50 -36.09
CA TYR A 255 30.43 -1.09 -35.90
C TYR A 255 29.75 -0.22 -36.96
N LEU A 256 29.75 -0.62 -38.24
CA LEU A 256 29.08 0.12 -39.31
C LEU A 256 27.57 0.24 -39.06
N GLU A 257 26.91 -0.84 -38.61
CA GLU A 257 25.50 -0.81 -38.23
C GLU A 257 25.25 0.14 -37.06
N VAL A 258 26.04 -0.01 -35.98
CA VAL A 258 25.93 0.84 -34.77
C VAL A 258 26.22 2.31 -35.08
N SER A 259 27.18 2.61 -35.95
CA SER A 259 27.50 3.99 -36.34
C SER A 259 26.36 4.61 -37.12
N SER A 260 25.80 3.91 -38.11
CA SER A 260 24.63 4.39 -38.87
C SER A 260 23.43 4.71 -37.96
N GLN A 261 23.15 3.85 -36.98
CA GLN A 261 22.10 4.08 -35.99
C GLN A 261 22.43 5.25 -35.04
N ALA A 262 23.69 5.38 -34.60
CA ALA A 262 24.14 6.46 -33.73
C ALA A 262 24.15 7.82 -34.43
N ASP A 263 24.51 7.88 -35.72
CA ASP A 263 24.49 9.08 -36.54
C ASP A 263 23.04 9.57 -36.75
N ALA A 264 22.10 8.69 -37.07
CA ALA A 264 20.67 9.03 -37.16
C ALA A 264 20.11 9.56 -35.83
N LEU A 265 20.49 8.99 -34.69
CA LEU A 265 20.15 9.49 -33.37
C LEU A 265 20.81 10.85 -33.07
N ALA A 266 22.04 11.07 -33.53
CA ALA A 266 22.75 12.35 -33.37
C ALA A 266 22.12 13.48 -34.21
N GLU A 267 21.62 13.17 -35.41
CA GLU A 267 20.81 14.09 -36.22
C GLU A 267 19.49 14.46 -35.52
N ALA A 268 18.83 13.48 -34.90
CA ALA A 268 17.66 13.69 -34.03
C ALA A 268 17.99 14.40 -32.69
N LYS A 269 19.28 14.67 -32.41
CA LYS A 269 19.81 15.25 -31.15
C LYS A 269 19.64 14.35 -29.92
N GLU A 270 19.42 13.05 -30.12
CA GLU A 270 19.29 12.04 -29.07
C GLU A 270 20.68 11.50 -28.66
N TYR A 271 21.63 12.40 -28.41
CA TYR A 271 23.06 12.10 -28.20
C TYR A 271 23.34 11.05 -27.11
N ALA A 272 22.53 11.04 -26.04
CA ALA A 272 22.65 10.05 -24.97
C ALA A 272 22.26 8.62 -25.42
N GLN A 273 21.32 8.49 -26.36
CA GLN A 273 20.96 7.20 -26.94
C GLN A 273 22.02 6.73 -27.94
N ALA A 274 22.53 7.63 -28.78
CA ALA A 274 23.65 7.37 -29.67
C ALA A 274 24.90 6.87 -28.90
N ALA A 275 25.25 7.52 -27.79
CA ALA A 275 26.36 7.11 -26.94
C ALA A 275 26.13 5.72 -26.30
N ASN A 276 24.90 5.40 -25.90
CA ASN A 276 24.56 4.09 -25.32
C ASN A 276 24.69 2.94 -26.35
N LEU A 277 24.38 3.17 -27.64
CA LEU A 277 24.62 2.16 -28.69
C LEU A 277 26.12 1.84 -28.81
N TYR A 278 26.96 2.87 -28.81
CA TYR A 278 28.42 2.75 -28.83
C TYR A 278 28.97 2.09 -27.55
N GLU A 279 28.46 2.42 -26.36
CA GLU A 279 28.81 1.74 -25.11
C GLU A 279 28.44 0.25 -25.15
N LYS A 280 27.25 -0.08 -25.65
CA LYS A 280 26.81 -1.47 -25.82
C LYS A 280 27.74 -2.23 -26.77
N HIS A 281 28.15 -1.62 -27.87
CA HIS A 281 29.15 -2.20 -28.78
C HIS A 281 30.49 -2.45 -28.07
N LEU A 282 31.01 -1.48 -27.31
CA LEU A 282 32.27 -1.65 -26.54
C LEU A 282 32.20 -2.79 -25.51
N ARG A 283 31.02 -3.07 -24.94
CA ARG A 283 30.82 -4.23 -24.04
C ARG A 283 30.83 -5.56 -24.79
N SER A 284 30.36 -5.59 -26.05
CA SER A 284 30.39 -6.78 -26.91
C SER A 284 31.77 -7.04 -27.54
N PHE A 285 32.53 -5.98 -27.84
CA PHE A 285 33.85 -6.05 -28.47
C PHE A 285 34.92 -5.24 -27.68
N PRO A 286 35.22 -5.62 -26.42
CA PRO A 286 36.19 -4.89 -25.60
C PRO A 286 37.60 -5.04 -26.18
N GLY A 287 38.10 -3.98 -26.80
CA GLY A 287 39.39 -3.98 -27.51
C GLY A 287 39.31 -4.35 -29.00
N GLY A 288 38.11 -4.33 -29.60
CA GLY A 288 37.97 -4.44 -31.06
C GLY A 288 38.64 -3.28 -31.83
N PRO A 289 38.80 -3.41 -33.17
CA PRO A 289 39.55 -2.47 -34.01
C PRO A 289 39.08 -1.02 -33.87
N ASN A 290 37.77 -0.77 -33.86
CA ASN A 290 37.19 0.57 -33.73
C ASN A 290 37.11 1.08 -32.28
N ALA A 291 37.61 0.36 -31.27
CA ALA A 291 37.37 0.70 -29.86
C ALA A 291 37.87 2.09 -29.46
N ASN A 292 38.93 2.61 -30.10
CA ASN A 292 39.42 3.97 -29.86
C ASN A 292 38.57 5.03 -30.57
N GLU A 293 38.12 4.75 -31.79
CA GLU A 293 37.20 5.62 -32.55
C GLU A 293 35.86 5.76 -31.82
N ILE A 294 35.31 4.63 -31.33
CA ILE A 294 34.07 4.59 -30.56
C ILE A 294 34.19 5.37 -29.25
N LYS A 295 35.31 5.26 -28.51
CA LYS A 295 35.56 6.07 -27.31
C LYS A 295 35.59 7.57 -27.63
N ALA A 296 36.23 7.96 -28.75
CA ALA A 296 36.25 9.35 -29.20
C ALA A 296 34.86 9.84 -29.63
N ALA A 297 34.06 9.00 -30.29
CA ALA A 297 32.68 9.27 -30.66
C ALA A 297 31.78 9.46 -29.43
N ILE A 298 31.87 8.59 -28.42
CA ILE A 298 31.18 8.74 -27.13
C ILE A 298 31.53 10.07 -26.47
N SER A 299 32.83 10.43 -26.40
CA SER A 299 33.26 11.71 -25.83
C SER A 299 32.65 12.91 -26.57
N LYS A 300 32.69 12.91 -27.91
CA LYS A 300 32.10 13.96 -28.75
C LYS A 300 30.58 14.06 -28.60
N LEU A 301 29.89 12.92 -28.47
CA LEU A 301 28.45 12.87 -28.22
C LEU A 301 28.11 13.39 -26.82
N ALA A 302 28.94 13.12 -25.80
CA ALA A 302 28.80 13.69 -24.47
C ALA A 302 28.96 15.22 -24.48
N ASP A 303 29.96 15.77 -25.18
CA ASP A 303 30.13 17.22 -25.35
C ASP A 303 28.91 17.87 -26.03
N LEU A 304 28.33 17.22 -27.05
CA LEU A 304 27.12 17.68 -27.74
C LEU A 304 25.87 17.60 -26.86
N ALA A 305 25.75 16.54 -26.05
CA ALA A 305 24.70 16.39 -25.04
C ALA A 305 24.78 17.50 -23.99
N GLU A 306 25.96 17.72 -23.38
CA GLU A 306 26.19 18.77 -22.38
C GLU A 306 25.87 20.15 -22.95
N LYS A 307 26.35 20.45 -24.16
CA LYS A 307 26.07 21.73 -24.84
C LYS A 307 24.58 21.95 -25.07
N THR A 308 23.83 20.90 -25.37
CA THR A 308 22.38 20.94 -25.61
C THR A 308 21.61 21.13 -24.30
N ASP A 309 21.93 20.36 -23.26
CA ASP A 309 21.31 20.50 -21.95
C ASP A 309 21.66 21.84 -21.29
N TYR A 310 22.87 22.35 -21.47
CA TYR A 310 23.28 23.67 -20.99
C TYR A 310 22.60 24.81 -21.76
N ALA A 311 22.26 24.62 -23.04
CA ALA A 311 21.39 25.57 -23.74
C ALA A 311 20.00 25.64 -23.11
N ALA A 312 19.42 24.50 -22.71
CA ALA A 312 18.15 24.47 -21.97
C ALA A 312 18.26 25.16 -20.60
N VAL A 313 19.39 24.99 -19.88
CA VAL A 313 19.70 25.75 -18.65
C VAL A 313 19.70 27.26 -18.91
N LYS A 314 20.34 27.74 -19.98
CA LYS A 314 20.33 29.17 -20.34
C LYS A 314 18.92 29.68 -20.63
N THR A 315 18.14 28.96 -21.44
CA THR A 315 16.74 29.32 -21.77
C THR A 315 15.86 29.39 -20.52
N ALA A 316 15.98 28.42 -19.61
CA ALA A 316 15.25 28.42 -18.35
C ALA A 316 15.68 29.57 -17.41
N THR A 317 16.96 29.96 -17.46
CA THR A 317 17.48 31.12 -16.72
C THR A 317 16.93 32.43 -17.27
N ALA A 318 16.99 32.63 -18.59
CA ALA A 318 16.57 33.86 -19.27
C ALA A 318 15.06 34.10 -19.23
N SER A 319 14.26 33.03 -19.23
CA SER A 319 12.79 33.12 -19.12
C SER A 319 12.28 33.43 -17.70
N GLY A 320 13.16 33.41 -16.68
CA GLY A 320 12.75 33.58 -15.28
C GLY A 320 11.77 32.50 -14.78
N SER A 321 11.61 31.40 -15.51
CA SER A 321 10.57 30.41 -15.25
C SER A 321 10.82 29.66 -13.93
N ILE A 322 9.75 29.44 -13.17
CA ILE A 322 9.76 28.64 -11.92
C ILE A 322 10.33 27.22 -12.12
N ASN A 323 10.32 26.71 -13.36
CA ASN A 323 10.86 25.41 -13.74
C ASN A 323 12.39 25.40 -13.95
N ARG A 324 13.10 26.54 -13.77
CA ARG A 324 14.56 26.61 -13.92
C ARG A 324 15.32 25.71 -12.96
N ILE A 325 14.76 25.48 -11.77
CA ILE A 325 15.27 24.48 -10.81
C ILE A 325 15.30 23.08 -11.41
N ASP A 326 14.23 22.64 -12.07
CA ASP A 326 14.20 21.32 -12.70
C ASP A 326 15.20 21.20 -13.85
N ALA A 327 15.42 22.27 -14.62
CA ALA A 327 16.46 22.31 -15.65
C ALA A 327 17.87 22.18 -15.04
N TYR A 328 18.16 22.91 -13.95
CA TYR A 328 19.47 22.86 -13.28
C TYR A 328 19.73 21.51 -12.62
N ARG A 329 18.74 20.96 -11.89
CA ARG A 329 18.82 19.62 -11.30
C ARG A 329 19.00 18.53 -12.35
N ARG A 330 18.31 18.64 -13.49
CA ARG A 330 18.43 17.71 -14.62
C ARG A 330 19.86 17.76 -15.17
N TYR A 331 20.36 18.95 -15.49
CA TYR A 331 21.73 19.13 -15.97
C TYR A 331 22.75 18.52 -14.99
N LEU A 332 22.69 18.86 -13.70
CA LEU A 332 23.63 18.36 -12.69
C LEU A 332 23.55 16.84 -12.46
N LYS A 333 22.42 16.20 -12.79
CA LYS A 333 22.24 14.75 -12.72
C LYS A 333 22.90 14.03 -13.90
N TYR A 334 22.74 14.54 -15.12
CA TYR A 334 23.28 13.91 -16.33
C TYR A 334 24.73 14.30 -16.62
N HIS A 335 25.14 15.50 -16.20
CA HIS A 335 26.49 16.04 -16.38
C HIS A 335 27.14 16.39 -15.03
N PRO A 336 27.41 15.41 -14.13
CA PRO A 336 27.96 15.67 -12.79
C PRO A 336 29.44 16.13 -12.81
N GLN A 337 30.14 15.90 -13.93
CA GLN A 337 31.52 16.31 -14.20
C GLN A 337 31.65 17.15 -15.48
N GLY A 338 30.53 17.57 -16.09
CA GLY A 338 30.55 18.38 -17.31
C GLY A 338 31.22 19.74 -17.13
N GLN A 339 31.68 20.34 -18.22
CA GLN A 339 32.42 21.61 -18.26
C GLN A 339 31.66 22.75 -17.54
N GLN A 340 30.34 22.79 -17.68
CA GLN A 340 29.49 23.85 -17.11
C GLN A 340 28.94 23.51 -15.71
N THR A 341 29.33 22.37 -15.11
CA THR A 341 28.86 21.93 -13.78
C THR A 341 29.09 22.98 -12.69
N ALA A 342 30.27 23.60 -12.66
CA ALA A 342 30.58 24.63 -11.68
C ALA A 342 29.68 25.87 -11.83
N ALA A 343 29.36 26.26 -13.06
CA ALA A 343 28.46 27.37 -13.35
C ALA A 343 27.02 27.05 -12.90
N VAL A 344 26.51 25.86 -13.20
CA VAL A 344 25.14 25.45 -12.79
C VAL A 344 25.05 25.23 -11.28
N LYS A 345 26.10 24.73 -10.61
CA LYS A 345 26.19 24.68 -9.15
C LYS A 345 26.12 26.08 -8.52
N LYS A 346 26.76 27.08 -9.11
CA LYS A 346 26.69 28.48 -8.66
C LYS A 346 25.31 29.11 -8.89
N LEU A 347 24.66 28.79 -10.02
CA LEU A 347 23.29 29.25 -10.30
C LEU A 347 22.29 28.68 -9.30
N ILE A 348 22.34 27.36 -9.05
CA ILE A 348 21.40 26.74 -8.12
C ILE A 348 21.62 27.23 -6.69
N SER A 349 22.86 27.39 -6.21
CA SER A 349 23.14 27.89 -4.86
C SER A 349 22.78 29.36 -4.62
N ALA A 350 22.60 30.15 -5.67
CA ALA A 350 22.15 31.55 -5.56
C ALA A 350 20.62 31.69 -5.39
N MET A 351 19.86 30.60 -5.54
CA MET A 351 18.39 30.60 -5.61
C MET A 351 17.73 29.92 -4.41
N GLU A 352 18.25 30.14 -3.20
CA GLU A 352 17.76 29.44 -2.02
C GLU A 352 16.25 29.62 -1.79
N GLY A 353 15.72 30.84 -1.98
CA GLY A 353 14.30 31.15 -1.84
C GLY A 353 13.40 30.24 -2.67
N GLU A 354 13.65 30.19 -3.99
CA GLU A 354 12.87 29.38 -4.92
C GLU A 354 13.11 27.88 -4.73
N TYR A 355 14.35 27.47 -4.50
CA TYR A 355 14.68 26.06 -4.30
C TYR A 355 14.02 25.50 -3.03
N PHE A 356 13.87 26.32 -1.99
CA PHE A 356 13.14 25.97 -0.78
C PHE A 356 11.64 25.77 -1.04
N ALA A 357 10.98 26.72 -1.70
CA ALA A 357 9.56 26.62 -2.04
C ALA A 357 9.28 25.41 -2.96
N TYR A 358 10.16 25.15 -3.92
CA TYR A 358 10.14 23.93 -4.74
C TYR A 358 10.31 22.67 -3.88
N THR A 359 11.23 22.66 -2.92
CA THR A 359 11.47 21.50 -2.03
C THR A 359 10.27 21.23 -1.14
N GLU A 360 9.66 22.25 -0.51
CA GLU A 360 8.42 22.09 0.27
C GLU A 360 7.29 21.51 -0.59
N LYS A 361 7.11 21.99 -1.84
CA LYS A 361 6.13 21.44 -2.78
C LYS A 361 6.38 19.97 -3.14
N GLN A 362 7.64 19.55 -3.33
CA GLN A 362 7.99 18.15 -3.61
C GLN A 362 7.82 17.25 -2.38
N ILE A 363 8.07 17.78 -1.17
CA ILE A 363 7.81 17.09 0.10
C ILE A 363 6.31 16.89 0.29
N ALA A 364 5.50 17.93 0.17
CA ALA A 364 4.04 17.85 0.29
C ALA A 364 3.44 16.82 -0.68
N LYS A 365 3.82 16.88 -1.97
CA LYS A 365 3.42 15.89 -2.99
C LYS A 365 3.86 14.46 -2.66
N SER A 366 5.01 14.30 -2.00
CA SER A 366 5.52 12.96 -1.64
C SER A 366 4.81 12.42 -0.39
N ALA A 367 4.51 13.27 0.59
CA ALA A 367 3.75 12.95 1.80
C ALA A 367 2.30 12.56 1.48
N MET A 368 1.62 13.31 0.61
CA MET A 368 0.28 12.97 0.09
C MET A 368 0.22 11.61 -0.62
N LEU A 369 1.35 11.12 -1.14
CA LEU A 369 1.46 9.82 -1.81
C LEU A 369 2.05 8.74 -0.88
N GLU A 370 2.08 8.98 0.44
CA GLU A 370 2.63 8.10 1.49
C GLU A 370 4.12 7.71 1.24
N LYS A 371 4.83 8.48 0.39
CA LYS A 371 6.23 8.23 -0.04
C LYS A 371 7.23 8.95 0.85
N TRP A 372 7.16 8.65 2.15
CA TRP A 372 7.94 9.26 3.23
C TRP A 372 9.45 9.24 2.99
N GLU A 373 9.99 8.15 2.44
CA GLU A 373 11.41 8.05 2.05
C GLU A 373 11.82 9.17 1.07
N LYS A 374 10.93 9.53 0.12
CA LYS A 374 11.20 10.62 -0.84
C LYS A 374 11.21 11.98 -0.18
N CYS A 375 10.40 12.20 0.87
CA CYS A 375 10.45 13.42 1.69
C CYS A 375 11.85 13.58 2.32
N THR A 376 12.32 12.53 2.99
CA THR A 376 13.69 12.45 3.55
C THR A 376 14.77 12.69 2.49
N GLN A 377 14.64 12.10 1.29
CA GLN A 377 15.57 12.34 0.19
C GLN A 377 15.56 13.80 -0.31
N GLN A 378 14.43 14.52 -0.34
CA GLN A 378 14.43 15.94 -0.72
C GLN A 378 15.12 16.80 0.34
N VAL A 379 14.90 16.54 1.63
CA VAL A 379 15.58 17.25 2.73
C VAL A 379 17.10 17.03 2.69
N LYS A 380 17.56 15.80 2.43
CA LYS A 380 18.99 15.48 2.24
C LYS A 380 19.59 16.28 1.06
N LYS A 381 18.95 16.23 -0.12
CA LYS A 381 19.37 16.98 -1.32
C LYS A 381 19.34 18.50 -1.16
N TYR A 382 18.45 19.04 -0.31
CA TYR A 382 18.48 20.46 0.06
C TYR A 382 19.67 20.77 0.97
N SER A 383 19.88 19.93 2.00
CA SER A 383 20.97 20.07 2.97
C SER A 383 22.36 19.99 2.33
N GLU A 384 22.52 19.20 1.26
CA GLU A 384 23.77 19.10 0.48
C GLU A 384 24.12 20.40 -0.26
N ILE A 385 23.11 21.16 -0.71
CA ILE A 385 23.29 22.43 -1.45
C ILE A 385 23.41 23.61 -0.48
N TYR A 386 22.69 23.59 0.64
CA TYR A 386 22.57 24.69 1.60
C TYR A 386 22.89 24.27 3.06
N PRO A 387 24.07 23.68 3.35
CA PRO A 387 24.32 23.01 4.64
C PRO A 387 24.13 23.90 5.87
N ASN A 388 24.47 25.19 5.77
CA ASN A 388 24.51 26.14 6.90
C ASN A 388 23.28 27.08 6.97
N SER A 389 22.21 26.78 6.23
CA SER A 389 21.03 27.66 6.19
C SER A 389 20.04 27.42 7.34
N PRO A 390 19.41 28.49 7.89
CA PRO A 390 18.24 28.35 8.76
C PRO A 390 17.10 27.52 8.16
N LYS A 391 16.93 27.55 6.83
CA LYS A 391 15.92 26.76 6.11
C LYS A 391 16.26 25.27 6.09
N THR A 392 17.55 24.92 5.98
CA THR A 392 18.03 23.54 6.16
C THR A 392 17.73 23.05 7.57
N THR A 393 17.94 23.89 8.59
CA THR A 393 17.58 23.56 9.98
C THR A 393 16.08 23.36 10.15
N LYS A 394 15.22 24.20 9.53
CA LYS A 394 13.75 24.00 9.51
C LYS A 394 13.38 22.66 8.88
N LEU A 395 13.94 22.31 7.72
CA LEU A 395 13.63 21.04 7.03
C LEU A 395 14.12 19.81 7.81
N LYS A 396 15.31 19.88 8.42
CA LYS A 396 15.86 18.78 9.22
C LYS A 396 14.99 18.42 10.43
N LYS A 397 14.24 19.36 11.01
CA LYS A 397 13.27 19.08 12.10
C LYS A 397 12.17 18.09 11.70
N PHE A 398 11.85 17.95 10.42
CA PHE A 398 10.85 16.98 9.93
C PHE A 398 11.41 15.59 9.63
N LEU A 399 12.73 15.38 9.64
CA LEU A 399 13.34 14.07 9.35
C LEU A 399 12.84 12.96 10.29
N PRO A 400 12.78 13.14 11.63
CA PRO A 400 12.29 12.09 12.53
C PRO A 400 10.81 11.75 12.28
N LEU A 401 10.00 12.73 11.87
CA LEU A 401 8.60 12.52 11.51
C LEU A 401 8.46 11.69 10.23
N PHE A 402 9.26 11.99 9.19
CA PHE A 402 9.26 11.21 7.95
C PHE A 402 9.76 9.78 8.16
N GLU A 403 10.80 9.59 8.98
CA GLU A 403 11.32 8.26 9.32
C GLU A 403 10.29 7.45 10.13
N LYS A 404 9.65 8.04 11.14
CA LYS A 404 8.55 7.41 11.88
C LYS A 404 7.37 7.05 10.98
N ASN A 405 6.94 7.96 10.09
CA ASN A 405 5.84 7.71 9.17
C ASN A 405 6.19 6.64 8.12
N HIS A 406 7.44 6.56 7.67
CA HIS A 406 7.91 5.51 6.77
C HIS A 406 7.79 4.12 7.40
N LEU A 407 8.29 3.98 8.64
CA LEU A 407 8.20 2.72 9.40
C LEU A 407 6.73 2.33 9.67
N ALA A 408 5.92 3.29 10.14
CA ALA A 408 4.50 3.07 10.40
C ALA A 408 3.71 2.71 9.13
N PHE A 409 4.10 3.19 7.95
CA PHE A 409 3.47 2.81 6.68
C PHE A 409 3.86 1.39 6.23
N ALA A 410 5.15 1.04 6.32
CA ALA A 410 5.64 -0.29 5.93
C ALA A 410 5.04 -1.42 6.80
N ASP A 411 4.89 -1.18 8.11
CA ASP A 411 4.22 -2.13 8.99
C ASP A 411 2.70 -2.16 8.78
N TYR A 412 2.07 -1.02 8.46
CA TYR A 412 0.66 -0.98 8.05
C TYR A 412 0.40 -1.84 6.81
N GLU A 413 1.19 -1.71 5.73
CA GLU A 413 1.05 -2.55 4.53
C GLU A 413 1.18 -4.05 4.85
N THR A 414 2.08 -4.39 5.78
CA THR A 414 2.30 -5.77 6.24
C THR A 414 1.12 -6.27 7.07
N SER A 415 0.60 -5.45 7.97
CA SER A 415 -0.54 -5.74 8.84
C SER A 415 -1.85 -5.86 8.07
N VAL A 416 -2.07 -5.04 7.04
CA VAL A 416 -3.20 -5.18 6.10
C VAL A 416 -3.13 -6.50 5.33
N LYS A 417 -1.95 -6.88 4.80
CA LYS A 417 -1.78 -8.18 4.12
C LYS A 417 -2.07 -9.36 5.05
N LYS A 418 -1.60 -9.31 6.30
CA LYS A 418 -1.91 -10.31 7.34
C LYS A 418 -3.41 -10.37 7.66
N ALA A 419 -4.07 -9.22 7.80
CA ALA A 419 -5.52 -9.15 8.06
C ALA A 419 -6.35 -9.67 6.87
N GLN A 420 -5.95 -9.39 5.63
CA GLN A 420 -6.56 -9.95 4.42
C GLN A 420 -6.35 -11.46 4.31
N ALA A 421 -5.15 -11.96 4.66
CA ALA A 421 -4.83 -13.38 4.63
C ALA A 421 -5.61 -14.21 5.67
N ALA A 422 -6.18 -13.59 6.71
CA ALA A 422 -7.09 -14.24 7.66
C ALA A 422 -8.44 -14.65 7.03
N GLY A 423 -8.79 -14.12 5.86
CA GLY A 423 -9.99 -14.51 5.11
C GLY A 423 -11.28 -14.20 5.88
N THR A 424 -11.98 -15.25 6.33
CA THR A 424 -13.21 -15.13 7.13
C THR A 424 -12.96 -15.09 8.65
N ASP A 425 -11.72 -15.22 9.11
CA ASP A 425 -11.37 -14.98 10.52
C ASP A 425 -11.23 -13.48 10.78
N TYR A 426 -12.38 -12.81 10.84
CA TYR A 426 -12.47 -11.37 11.05
C TYR A 426 -12.01 -10.96 12.46
N ALA A 427 -12.06 -11.87 13.44
CA ALA A 427 -11.52 -11.67 14.78
C ALA A 427 -9.98 -11.52 14.73
N GLN A 428 -9.30 -12.42 14.02
CA GLN A 428 -7.86 -12.31 13.78
C GLN A 428 -7.53 -11.09 12.90
N ALA A 429 -8.34 -10.78 11.89
CA ALA A 429 -8.13 -9.61 11.03
C ALA A 429 -8.18 -8.28 11.82
N HIS A 430 -9.21 -8.06 12.65
CA HIS A 430 -9.30 -6.83 13.45
C HIS A 430 -8.27 -6.81 14.58
N LYS A 431 -7.82 -7.98 15.08
CA LYS A 431 -6.76 -8.07 16.08
C LYS A 431 -5.42 -7.59 15.52
N VAL A 432 -4.99 -8.10 14.36
CA VAL A 432 -3.74 -7.68 13.70
C VAL A 432 -3.67 -6.16 13.50
N LEU A 433 -4.78 -5.54 13.09
CA LEU A 433 -4.85 -4.08 12.94
C LEU A 433 -4.89 -3.32 14.29
N SER A 434 -5.41 -3.95 15.35
CA SER A 434 -5.36 -3.39 16.71
C SER A 434 -3.93 -3.44 17.28
N ASP A 435 -3.21 -4.52 17.04
CA ASP A 435 -1.80 -4.71 17.46
C ASP A 435 -0.88 -3.69 16.73
N TYR A 436 -1.19 -3.36 15.46
CA TYR A 436 -0.57 -2.25 14.74
C TYR A 436 -0.77 -0.89 15.44
N LEU A 437 -2.00 -0.55 15.84
CA LEU A 437 -2.28 0.71 16.52
C LEU A 437 -1.63 0.79 17.92
N GLN A 438 -1.48 -0.33 18.62
CA GLN A 438 -0.70 -0.37 19.87
C GLN A 438 0.79 -0.05 19.64
N SER A 439 1.34 -0.51 18.51
CA SER A 439 2.73 -0.25 18.11
C SER A 439 2.94 1.18 17.60
N PHE A 440 1.93 1.78 16.97
CA PHE A 440 1.97 3.11 16.37
C PHE A 440 0.76 3.99 16.74
N PRO A 441 0.53 4.31 18.04
CA PRO A 441 -0.71 4.96 18.49
C PRO A 441 -0.94 6.35 17.88
N ASN A 442 0.15 7.12 17.70
CA ASN A 442 0.11 8.46 17.11
C ASN A 442 0.59 8.42 15.65
N THR A 443 0.01 7.52 14.85
CA THR A 443 0.26 7.41 13.40
C THR A 443 -0.74 8.24 12.60
N HIS A 444 -0.29 8.82 11.48
CA HIS A 444 -1.16 9.53 10.53
C HIS A 444 -2.23 8.61 9.89
N LEU A 445 -2.07 7.29 10.03
CA LEU A 445 -3.00 6.27 9.53
C LEU A 445 -4.09 5.88 10.55
N ALA A 446 -4.10 6.45 11.77
CA ALA A 446 -4.91 5.95 12.88
C ALA A 446 -6.38 5.76 12.51
N SER A 447 -7.06 6.83 12.07
CA SER A 447 -8.48 6.81 11.70
C SER A 447 -8.80 5.84 10.55
N LYS A 448 -7.88 5.71 9.57
CA LYS A 448 -7.99 4.77 8.43
C LYS A 448 -7.92 3.31 8.89
N VAL A 449 -7.15 3.02 9.94
CA VAL A 449 -7.05 1.67 10.54
C VAL A 449 -8.22 1.41 11.50
N GLU A 450 -8.62 2.38 12.30
CA GLU A 450 -9.80 2.30 13.19
C GLU A 450 -11.08 1.97 12.40
N GLU A 451 -11.28 2.61 11.24
CA GLU A 451 -12.38 2.32 10.32
C GLU A 451 -12.32 0.89 9.76
N GLN A 452 -11.12 0.36 9.47
CA GLN A 452 -10.93 -1.04 9.07
C GLN A 452 -11.24 -2.00 10.23
N ILE A 453 -10.77 -1.71 11.45
CA ILE A 453 -11.08 -2.48 12.67
C ILE A 453 -12.59 -2.52 12.91
N ALA A 454 -13.28 -1.38 12.79
CA ALA A 454 -14.74 -1.29 12.96
C ALA A 454 -15.49 -2.14 11.92
N ARG A 455 -15.08 -2.10 10.65
CA ARG A 455 -15.62 -2.98 9.59
C ARG A 455 -15.44 -4.46 9.93
N TYR A 456 -14.22 -4.88 10.28
CA TYR A 456 -13.95 -6.28 10.59
C TYR A 456 -14.69 -6.76 11.86
N LYS A 457 -14.78 -5.93 12.92
CA LYS A 457 -15.59 -6.25 14.12
C LYS A 457 -17.06 -6.50 13.77
N LYS A 458 -17.65 -5.65 12.92
CA LYS A 458 -19.03 -5.85 12.45
C LYS A 458 -19.17 -7.17 11.66
N MET A 459 -18.23 -7.49 10.77
CA MET A 459 -18.25 -8.74 10.00
C MET A 459 -18.07 -9.98 10.90
N ASP A 460 -17.26 -9.89 11.96
CA ASP A 460 -17.10 -10.92 12.99
C ASP A 460 -18.41 -11.16 13.76
N GLU A 461 -19.08 -10.10 14.22
CA GLU A 461 -20.39 -10.16 14.88
C GLU A 461 -21.47 -10.78 13.96
N GLU A 462 -21.56 -10.32 12.71
CA GLU A 462 -22.48 -10.88 11.71
C GLU A 462 -22.21 -12.37 11.44
N THR A 463 -20.93 -12.77 11.36
CA THR A 463 -20.54 -14.17 11.16
C THR A 463 -20.92 -15.04 12.36
N LYS A 464 -20.71 -14.55 13.59
CA LYS A 464 -21.13 -15.23 14.83
C LYS A 464 -22.65 -15.36 14.92
N ILE A 465 -23.40 -14.32 14.53
CA ILE A 465 -24.87 -14.36 14.45
C ILE A 465 -25.33 -15.40 13.42
N ASN A 466 -24.75 -15.41 12.22
CA ASN A 466 -25.10 -16.36 11.17
C ASN A 466 -24.77 -17.81 11.55
N ALA A 467 -23.65 -18.05 12.24
CA ALA A 467 -23.32 -19.36 12.78
C ALA A 467 -24.33 -19.83 13.85
N ARG A 468 -24.79 -18.92 14.73
CA ARG A 468 -25.85 -19.20 15.72
C ARG A 468 -27.19 -19.51 15.04
N ILE A 469 -27.56 -18.78 13.98
CA ILE A 469 -28.76 -19.05 13.15
C ILE A 469 -28.66 -20.44 12.52
N ALA A 470 -27.57 -20.75 11.81
CA ALA A 470 -27.38 -22.03 11.13
C ALA A 470 -27.40 -23.23 12.09
N SER A 471 -26.80 -23.07 13.28
CA SER A 471 -26.85 -24.07 14.35
C SER A 471 -28.27 -24.33 14.83
N LEU A 472 -29.09 -23.28 14.96
CA LEU A 472 -30.46 -23.42 15.44
C LEU A 472 -31.40 -23.94 14.35
N ASP A 473 -31.23 -23.52 13.10
CA ASP A 473 -31.99 -24.03 11.94
C ASP A 473 -31.78 -25.55 11.76
N LYS A 474 -30.58 -26.06 12.03
CA LYS A 474 -30.30 -27.50 12.08
C LYS A 474 -31.11 -28.24 13.17
N LEU A 475 -31.41 -27.58 14.30
CA LEU A 475 -32.29 -28.11 15.34
C LEU A 475 -33.77 -27.98 14.95
N LEU A 476 -34.17 -26.89 14.28
CA LEU A 476 -35.54 -26.72 13.78
C LEU A 476 -35.90 -27.77 12.71
N ALA A 477 -34.94 -28.19 11.88
CA ALA A 477 -35.13 -29.29 10.93
C ALA A 477 -35.54 -30.63 11.61
N GLN A 478 -35.23 -30.82 12.90
CA GLN A 478 -35.59 -32.01 13.67
C GLN A 478 -37.01 -31.93 14.29
N SER A 479 -37.73 -30.81 14.09
CA SER A 479 -39.03 -30.53 14.73
C SER A 479 -40.26 -31.09 14.00
N GLU A 480 -40.14 -32.25 13.35
CA GLU A 480 -41.24 -32.91 12.61
C GLU A 480 -41.95 -31.98 11.60
N GLY A 481 -41.23 -30.99 11.06
CA GLY A 481 -41.75 -29.99 10.13
C GLY A 481 -42.62 -28.88 10.74
N ARG A 482 -42.76 -28.79 12.07
CA ARG A 482 -43.49 -27.72 12.76
C ARG A 482 -42.82 -26.36 12.57
N PHE A 483 -41.52 -26.28 12.85
CA PHE A 483 -40.74 -25.05 12.68
C PHE A 483 -40.00 -25.09 11.36
N ASN A 484 -40.43 -24.25 10.42
CA ASN A 484 -39.80 -24.13 9.11
C ASN A 484 -38.89 -22.90 9.10
N SER A 485 -37.56 -23.07 9.04
CA SER A 485 -36.68 -21.93 8.77
C SER A 485 -36.99 -21.36 7.39
N ASN A 486 -36.95 -20.03 7.29
CA ASN A 486 -37.14 -19.30 6.05
C ASN A 486 -35.79 -18.90 5.39
N GLY A 487 -34.65 -19.21 6.04
CA GLY A 487 -33.30 -18.92 5.52
C GLY A 487 -32.84 -17.46 5.65
N ASP A 488 -33.64 -16.59 6.26
CA ASP A 488 -33.47 -15.13 6.34
C ASP A 488 -33.28 -14.62 7.79
N GLY A 489 -32.95 -15.52 8.71
CA GLY A 489 -32.92 -15.28 10.15
C GLY A 489 -34.28 -15.39 10.85
N THR A 490 -35.31 -15.88 10.16
CA THR A 490 -36.65 -16.14 10.71
C THR A 490 -37.10 -17.58 10.51
N PHE A 491 -38.08 -18.02 11.31
CA PHE A 491 -38.79 -19.28 11.10
C PHE A 491 -40.31 -19.13 11.26
N THR A 492 -41.05 -20.02 10.63
CA THR A 492 -42.52 -20.09 10.70
C THR A 492 -42.96 -21.30 11.52
N ASP A 493 -43.75 -21.07 12.58
CA ASP A 493 -44.43 -22.15 13.33
C ASP A 493 -45.74 -22.51 12.62
N LYS A 494 -45.71 -23.58 11.81
CA LYS A 494 -46.86 -24.02 10.99
C LYS A 494 -48.12 -24.30 11.80
N ARG A 495 -48.00 -24.58 13.10
CA ARG A 495 -49.13 -24.85 13.99
C ARG A 495 -49.86 -23.59 14.45
N THR A 496 -49.20 -22.43 14.45
CA THR A 496 -49.78 -21.15 14.87
C THR A 496 -49.92 -20.13 13.74
N GLY A 497 -49.24 -20.34 12.61
CA GLY A 497 -49.17 -19.35 11.51
C GLY A 497 -48.36 -18.10 11.88
N LEU A 498 -47.60 -18.16 12.98
CA LEU A 498 -46.74 -17.09 13.44
C LEU A 498 -45.32 -17.26 12.91
N MET A 499 -44.72 -16.15 12.54
CA MET A 499 -43.32 -16.06 12.13
C MET A 499 -42.53 -15.38 13.24
N TRP A 500 -41.36 -15.93 13.54
CA TRP A 500 -40.53 -15.60 14.69
C TRP A 500 -39.10 -15.30 14.24
N GLY A 501 -38.40 -14.44 14.97
CA GLY A 501 -36.94 -14.36 14.84
C GLY A 501 -36.28 -15.66 15.29
N THR A 502 -35.33 -16.18 14.50
CA THR A 502 -34.59 -17.41 14.82
C THR A 502 -33.75 -17.22 16.08
N LEU A 503 -33.16 -16.05 16.31
CA LEU A 503 -32.50 -15.72 17.57
C LEU A 503 -33.37 -14.78 18.45
N ASP A 504 -33.16 -14.85 19.76
CA ASP A 504 -33.63 -13.84 20.72
C ASP A 504 -32.52 -12.83 21.04
N SER A 505 -32.87 -11.76 21.76
CA SER A 505 -31.95 -10.66 22.06
C SER A 505 -30.68 -11.11 22.80
N LYS A 506 -30.72 -12.16 23.63
CA LYS A 506 -29.51 -12.67 24.31
C LYS A 506 -28.58 -13.34 23.31
N SER A 507 -29.13 -14.14 22.39
CA SER A 507 -28.35 -14.79 21.33
C SER A 507 -27.81 -13.82 20.26
N VAL A 508 -28.34 -12.59 20.16
CA VAL A 508 -27.83 -11.55 19.23
C VAL A 508 -26.85 -10.61 19.94
N LEU A 509 -27.27 -9.98 21.05
CA LEU A 509 -26.55 -8.87 21.69
C LEU A 509 -25.58 -9.30 22.80
N ASP A 510 -25.53 -10.60 23.11
CA ASP A 510 -24.88 -11.21 24.29
C ASP A 510 -25.16 -10.51 25.64
N SER A 511 -26.25 -9.75 25.70
CA SER A 511 -26.66 -8.93 26.83
C SER A 511 -28.18 -9.03 26.99
N CYS A 512 -28.68 -8.55 28.14
CA CYS A 512 -30.10 -8.45 28.41
C CYS A 512 -30.57 -7.00 28.33
N LEU A 513 -31.87 -6.84 28.11
CA LEU A 513 -32.53 -5.56 27.94
C LEU A 513 -33.58 -5.39 29.04
N ASN A 514 -33.70 -4.18 29.58
CA ASN A 514 -34.91 -3.78 30.28
C ASN A 514 -36.09 -3.72 29.28
N TYR A 515 -37.33 -3.56 29.79
CA TYR A 515 -38.51 -3.64 28.94
C TYR A 515 -38.59 -2.53 27.87
N GLU A 516 -38.11 -1.34 28.20
CA GLU A 516 -38.08 -0.20 27.29
C GLU A 516 -37.10 -0.43 26.14
N SER A 517 -35.85 -0.78 26.46
CA SER A 517 -34.82 -1.15 25.50
C SER A 517 -35.23 -2.37 24.66
N ALA A 518 -35.92 -3.36 25.23
CA ALA A 518 -36.48 -4.49 24.48
C ALA A 518 -37.57 -4.05 23.49
N THR A 519 -38.40 -3.07 23.88
CA THR A 519 -39.44 -2.49 23.00
C THR A 519 -38.81 -1.68 21.86
N THR A 520 -37.77 -0.89 22.14
CA THR A 520 -37.01 -0.12 21.14
C THR A 520 -36.26 -1.04 20.19
N TYR A 521 -35.55 -2.05 20.71
CA TYR A 521 -34.86 -3.07 19.92
C TYR A 521 -35.82 -3.73 18.91
N ILE A 522 -36.98 -4.20 19.38
CA ILE A 522 -38.00 -4.83 18.53
C ILE A 522 -38.51 -3.89 17.42
N LYS A 523 -38.71 -2.59 17.72
CA LYS A 523 -39.11 -1.60 16.71
C LYS A 523 -38.02 -1.31 15.67
N SER A 524 -36.75 -1.45 16.03
CA SER A 524 -35.61 -1.28 15.12
C SER A 524 -35.23 -2.52 14.31
N MET A 525 -35.77 -3.70 14.64
CA MET A 525 -35.44 -4.94 13.92
C MET A 525 -35.90 -4.90 12.46
N ASN A 526 -35.00 -5.33 11.56
CA ASN A 526 -35.26 -5.52 10.13
C ASN A 526 -34.94 -6.97 9.66
N THR A 527 -34.93 -7.94 10.57
CA THR A 527 -34.69 -9.37 10.28
C THR A 527 -35.71 -9.88 9.26
N GLY A 528 -35.30 -10.72 8.31
CA GLY A 528 -36.15 -11.17 7.19
C GLY A 528 -36.63 -10.05 6.25
N GLY A 529 -36.00 -8.87 6.28
CA GLY A 529 -36.51 -7.69 5.56
C GLY A 529 -37.87 -7.20 6.07
N HIS A 530 -38.15 -7.44 7.36
CA HIS A 530 -39.44 -7.15 7.99
C HIS A 530 -39.29 -6.15 9.12
N ARG A 531 -40.14 -5.11 9.15
CA ARG A 531 -40.12 -4.04 10.17
C ARG A 531 -41.31 -4.05 11.14
N ASN A 532 -42.28 -4.94 10.93
CA ASN A 532 -43.50 -5.06 11.74
C ASN A 532 -43.37 -6.10 12.87
N TRP A 533 -42.18 -6.23 13.43
CA TRP A 533 -41.90 -7.09 14.58
C TRP A 533 -42.57 -6.54 15.84
N ARG A 534 -43.02 -7.43 16.72
CA ARG A 534 -43.59 -7.07 18.03
C ARG A 534 -43.15 -8.02 19.13
N LEU A 535 -43.36 -7.57 20.36
CA LEU A 535 -43.37 -8.43 21.54
C LEU A 535 -44.47 -9.50 21.42
N PRO A 536 -44.18 -10.76 21.81
CA PRO A 536 -45.17 -11.82 21.84
C PRO A 536 -46.10 -11.68 23.06
N THR A 537 -47.29 -12.24 22.97
CA THR A 537 -48.17 -12.39 24.15
C THR A 537 -47.66 -13.52 25.05
N PRO A 538 -48.05 -13.55 26.35
CA PRO A 538 -47.69 -14.64 27.26
C PRO A 538 -48.13 -16.04 26.80
N ASP A 539 -49.17 -16.12 25.97
CA ASP A 539 -49.72 -17.40 25.49
C ASP A 539 -49.10 -17.83 24.15
N GLU A 540 -48.65 -16.89 23.32
CA GLU A 540 -47.82 -17.19 22.14
C GLU A 540 -46.47 -17.81 22.56
N LEU A 541 -45.77 -17.22 23.54
CA LEU A 541 -44.51 -17.78 24.06
C LEU A 541 -44.71 -19.16 24.73
N LYS A 542 -45.76 -19.32 25.54
CA LYS A 542 -46.08 -20.65 26.12
C LYS A 542 -46.39 -21.68 25.04
N THR A 543 -47.09 -21.28 23.98
CA THR A 543 -47.40 -22.15 22.83
C THR A 543 -46.14 -22.53 22.06
N LEU A 544 -45.18 -21.61 21.91
CA LEU A 544 -43.87 -21.89 21.31
C LEU A 544 -43.07 -22.90 22.16
N LEU A 545 -42.89 -22.60 23.45
CA LEU A 545 -41.97 -23.30 24.36
C LEU A 545 -42.51 -24.62 24.95
N LYS A 546 -43.81 -24.73 25.25
CA LYS A 546 -44.37 -25.86 26.05
C LYS A 546 -45.00 -26.99 25.24
N VAL A 547 -45.20 -26.86 23.93
CA VAL A 547 -45.92 -27.89 23.15
C VAL A 547 -44.97 -28.66 22.25
N LYS A 548 -45.15 -29.98 22.18
CA LYS A 548 -44.40 -30.86 21.28
C LYS A 548 -44.75 -30.61 19.80
N PRO A 549 -43.79 -30.80 18.87
CA PRO A 549 -42.34 -30.81 19.12
C PRO A 549 -41.91 -29.44 19.68
N TYR A 550 -41.09 -29.47 20.74
CA TYR A 550 -40.71 -28.27 21.50
C TYR A 550 -39.76 -27.39 20.69
N PHE A 551 -39.85 -26.07 20.89
CA PHE A 551 -38.81 -25.17 20.38
C PHE A 551 -37.50 -25.43 21.14
N PRO A 552 -36.32 -25.39 20.48
CA PRO A 552 -35.04 -25.62 21.15
C PRO A 552 -34.76 -24.64 22.30
N ALA A 553 -33.92 -25.09 23.24
CA ALA A 553 -33.43 -24.32 24.37
C ALA A 553 -32.88 -22.93 23.97
N THR A 554 -33.13 -21.92 24.80
CA THR A 554 -32.51 -20.58 24.70
C THR A 554 -31.65 -20.30 25.95
N PRO A 555 -30.54 -19.54 25.84
CA PRO A 555 -29.80 -19.07 27.01
C PRO A 555 -30.55 -18.03 27.86
N ALA A 556 -31.71 -17.53 27.41
CA ALA A 556 -32.50 -16.55 28.17
C ALA A 556 -33.24 -17.17 29.36
N THR A 557 -33.04 -16.62 30.57
CA THR A 557 -33.77 -17.06 31.78
C THR A 557 -35.28 -16.80 31.69
N TRP A 558 -35.67 -15.66 31.14
CA TRP A 558 -37.05 -15.32 30.81
C TRP A 558 -37.13 -14.40 29.59
N LEU A 559 -38.31 -14.39 28.97
CA LEU A 559 -38.66 -13.56 27.82
C LEU A 559 -39.79 -12.58 28.16
N TRP A 560 -39.60 -11.31 27.77
CA TRP A 560 -40.59 -10.24 27.86
C TRP A 560 -41.81 -10.51 26.96
N THR A 561 -42.98 -10.03 27.39
CA THR A 561 -44.22 -10.12 26.62
C THR A 561 -44.86 -8.75 26.42
N SER A 562 -45.87 -8.67 25.55
CA SER A 562 -46.70 -7.48 25.38
C SER A 562 -47.65 -7.18 26.56
N LYS A 563 -47.71 -8.06 27.59
CA LYS A 563 -48.65 -7.89 28.72
C LYS A 563 -48.03 -7.08 29.86
N VAL A 564 -48.11 -5.77 29.72
CA VAL A 564 -47.81 -4.78 30.76
C VAL A 564 -48.91 -4.75 31.83
N LEU A 565 -48.51 -4.53 33.08
CA LEU A 565 -49.33 -4.29 34.25
C LEU A 565 -48.86 -2.95 34.86
N ARG A 566 -49.78 -2.02 35.12
CA ARG A 566 -49.46 -0.75 35.76
C ARG A 566 -49.99 -0.77 37.18
N LYS A 567 -49.14 -0.41 38.13
CA LYS A 567 -49.46 -0.32 39.56
C LYS A 567 -49.06 1.08 40.05
N TYR A 568 -49.77 1.58 41.06
CA TYR A 568 -49.47 2.88 41.67
C TYR A 568 -49.19 2.67 43.16
N GLU A 569 -47.96 2.94 43.58
CA GLU A 569 -47.50 2.85 44.98
C GLU A 569 -46.54 4.02 45.25
N GLY A 570 -47.10 5.23 45.36
CA GLY A 570 -46.35 6.49 45.41
C GLY A 570 -45.85 6.94 44.03
N GLU A 571 -45.29 6.01 43.25
CA GLU A 571 -44.93 6.19 41.84
C GLU A 571 -45.67 5.20 40.93
N TRP A 572 -45.64 5.46 39.62
CA TRP A 572 -46.15 4.54 38.60
C TRP A 572 -45.14 3.41 38.35
N LEU A 573 -45.38 2.26 38.99
CA LEU A 573 -44.62 1.04 38.74
C LEU A 573 -45.15 0.34 37.49
N ILE A 574 -44.23 0.03 36.58
CA ILE A 574 -44.51 -0.74 35.36
C ILE A 574 -43.98 -2.16 35.59
N ASP A 575 -44.91 -3.08 35.82
CA ASP A 575 -44.68 -4.52 35.86
C ASP A 575 -44.99 -5.13 34.50
N VAL A 576 -44.35 -6.25 34.17
CA VAL A 576 -44.57 -6.96 32.91
C VAL A 576 -44.69 -8.45 33.17
N THR A 577 -45.66 -9.10 32.52
CA THR A 577 -45.72 -10.56 32.52
C THR A 577 -44.57 -11.11 31.67
N VAL A 578 -43.73 -11.96 32.25
CA VAL A 578 -42.69 -12.70 31.53
C VAL A 578 -43.06 -14.17 31.42
N VAL A 579 -42.47 -14.86 30.45
CA VAL A 579 -42.49 -16.33 30.38
C VAL A 579 -41.08 -16.83 30.64
N THR A 580 -40.91 -17.76 31.59
CA THR A 580 -39.60 -18.37 31.83
C THR A 580 -39.19 -19.17 30.59
N ALA A 581 -37.92 -19.07 30.24
CA ALA A 581 -37.33 -19.74 29.08
C ALA A 581 -36.07 -20.54 29.46
N ASP A 582 -35.90 -20.75 30.78
CA ASP A 582 -35.09 -21.80 31.35
C ASP A 582 -35.51 -23.18 30.80
N ASN A 583 -34.57 -24.12 30.70
CA ASN A 583 -34.79 -25.48 30.19
C ASN A 583 -35.69 -26.36 31.11
N SER A 584 -36.51 -25.73 31.94
CA SER A 584 -37.54 -26.37 32.74
C SER A 584 -38.60 -27.00 31.82
N PRO A 585 -39.07 -28.24 32.09
CA PRO A 585 -40.10 -28.90 31.28
C PRO A 585 -41.48 -28.21 31.33
N SER A 586 -41.62 -27.09 32.05
CA SER A 586 -42.86 -26.32 32.14
C SER A 586 -42.58 -24.82 32.28
N PRO A 587 -42.50 -24.05 31.17
CA PRO A 587 -42.28 -22.61 31.23
C PRO A 587 -43.43 -21.90 31.96
N LYS A 588 -43.07 -21.06 32.95
CA LYS A 588 -44.01 -20.42 33.88
C LYS A 588 -44.32 -18.99 33.45
N LYS A 589 -45.54 -18.50 33.73
CA LYS A 589 -45.82 -17.05 33.68
C LYS A 589 -45.36 -16.48 35.02
N MET A 590 -44.61 -15.38 35.01
CA MET A 590 -44.22 -14.61 36.20
C MET A 590 -44.46 -13.13 35.94
N VAL A 591 -44.45 -12.31 37.00
CA VAL A 591 -44.44 -10.85 36.88
C VAL A 591 -43.04 -10.35 37.26
N LYS A 592 -42.54 -9.34 36.55
CA LYS A 592 -41.24 -8.71 36.76
C LYS A 592 -41.35 -7.21 36.54
N ASP A 593 -40.68 -6.44 37.39
CA ASP A 593 -40.47 -5.00 37.20
C ASP A 593 -39.77 -4.75 35.86
N SER A 594 -40.32 -3.82 35.07
CA SER A 594 -39.84 -3.47 33.73
C SER A 594 -38.38 -3.01 33.66
N ARG A 595 -37.79 -2.54 34.76
CA ARG A 595 -36.40 -2.08 34.85
C ARG A 595 -35.40 -3.23 34.95
N LEU A 596 -35.85 -4.45 35.27
CA LEU A 596 -34.99 -5.62 35.42
C LEU A 596 -34.37 -6.05 34.08
N CYS A 597 -33.29 -6.82 34.18
CA CYS A 597 -32.66 -7.53 33.06
C CYS A 597 -33.61 -8.62 32.52
N GLY A 598 -33.92 -8.61 31.22
CA GLY A 598 -34.70 -9.65 30.54
C GLY A 598 -34.39 -9.74 29.05
N ASN A 599 -35.03 -10.64 28.31
CA ASN A 599 -34.74 -10.86 26.90
C ASN A 599 -36.01 -10.85 26.05
N VAL A 600 -35.88 -10.75 24.73
CA VAL A 600 -37.04 -10.76 23.84
C VAL A 600 -36.79 -11.60 22.58
N ARG A 601 -37.83 -12.34 22.18
CA ARG A 601 -37.89 -13.04 20.90
C ARG A 601 -38.99 -12.40 20.06
N ALA A 602 -38.63 -11.85 18.91
CA ALA A 602 -39.55 -11.15 18.04
C ALA A 602 -40.59 -12.10 17.42
N VAL A 603 -41.83 -11.66 17.31
CA VAL A 603 -42.90 -12.36 16.60
C VAL A 603 -43.67 -11.42 15.68
N ARG A 604 -44.21 -11.96 14.60
CA ARG A 604 -45.21 -11.34 13.73
C ARG A 604 -46.18 -12.39 13.18
N ARG A 605 -47.25 -11.94 12.51
CA ARG A 605 -48.05 -12.84 11.67
C ARG A 605 -47.27 -13.11 10.37
N ALA A 606 -47.25 -14.36 9.91
CA ALA A 606 -46.77 -14.66 8.57
C ALA A 606 -47.63 -13.90 7.54
N SER A 607 -47.01 -13.43 6.46
CA SER A 607 -47.78 -13.03 5.28
C SER A 607 -48.46 -14.28 4.71
N ARG A 608 -49.71 -14.17 4.27
CA ARG A 608 -50.41 -15.24 3.54
C ARG A 608 -49.94 -15.30 2.09
#